data_AF-A0A523ZEY6-F1
#
_entry.id   AF-A0A523ZEY6-F1
#
_cell.length_a   1.000
_cell.length_b   1.000
_cell.length_c   1.000
_cell.angle_alpha   90.00
_cell.angle_beta   90.00
_cell.angle_gamma   90.00
#
_symmetry.space_group_name_H-M   'P 1'
#
loop_
_entity.id
_entity.type
_entity.pdbx_description
1 polymer ?
#
loop_
_entity_poly.entity_id
_entity_poly.type
_entity_poly.pdbx_seq_one_letter_code
_entity_poly.pdbx_strand_id
1 'polypeptide(L)'
;MEILSPLVQFESEVQLIEYREDPLTGSQSRINVTRAGRARQAQGGEVEVKEVIERTRAGCFFCPENIAQRTPKFPPKLFPEGRIKRGECLLFPNLYPFAEYHA
;
A
#
# COMPACT_ATOMS: atom_id res chain seq x y z
N MET A 1 -31.18 -5.86 -4.49
CA MET A 1 -31.50 -5.86 -5.93
C MET A 1 -31.86 -7.27 -6.33
N GLU A 2 -33.07 -7.47 -6.79
CA GLU A 2 -33.51 -8.76 -7.33
C GLU A 2 -33.03 -8.93 -8.76
N ILE A 3 -32.50 -10.10 -9.09
CA ILE A 3 -32.03 -10.47 -10.43
C ILE A 3 -32.49 -11.89 -10.77
N LEU A 4 -32.63 -12.20 -12.06
CA LEU A 4 -32.76 -13.59 -12.54
C LEU A 4 -31.38 -14.08 -12.95
N SER A 5 -30.80 -14.98 -12.17
CA SER A 5 -29.38 -15.34 -12.30
C SER A 5 -29.21 -16.62 -13.13
N PRO A 6 -28.39 -16.61 -14.21
CA PRO A 6 -28.15 -17.81 -15.00
C PRO A 6 -27.38 -18.89 -14.22
N LEU A 7 -26.74 -18.53 -13.10
CA LEU A 7 -26.05 -19.48 -12.22
C LEU A 7 -27.02 -20.39 -11.45
N VAL A 8 -28.29 -19.97 -11.34
CA VAL A 8 -29.39 -20.71 -10.72
C VAL A 8 -30.56 -20.83 -11.69
N GLN A 9 -30.28 -21.13 -12.96
CA GLN A 9 -31.31 -21.42 -13.98
C GLN A 9 -32.36 -20.30 -14.16
N PHE A 10 -31.96 -19.04 -14.00
CA PHE A 10 -32.83 -17.86 -14.04
C PHE A 10 -33.89 -17.81 -12.93
N GLU A 11 -33.68 -18.50 -11.82
CA GLU A 11 -34.42 -18.25 -10.59
C GLU A 11 -34.08 -16.86 -10.02
N SER A 12 -35.03 -16.32 -9.26
CA SER A 12 -34.88 -15.02 -8.61
C SER A 12 -33.88 -15.10 -7.45
N GLU A 13 -32.88 -14.23 -7.48
CA GLU A 13 -31.86 -14.07 -6.46
C GLU A 13 -31.82 -12.60 -6.00
N VAL A 14 -31.79 -12.37 -4.69
CA VAL A 14 -31.62 -11.03 -4.12
C VAL A 14 -30.15 -10.78 -3.79
N GLN A 15 -29.55 -9.83 -4.49
CA GLN A 15 -28.23 -9.31 -4.14
C GLN A 15 -28.35 -8.14 -3.16
N LEU A 16 -27.69 -8.24 -2.01
CA LEU A 16 -27.58 -7.14 -1.07
C LEU A 16 -26.64 -6.07 -1.62
N ILE A 17 -27.19 -4.87 -1.86
CA ILE A 17 -26.42 -3.70 -2.26
C ILE A 17 -26.68 -2.61 -1.23
N GLU A 18 -25.63 -2.19 -0.54
CA GLU A 18 -25.69 -1.14 0.47
C GLU A 18 -24.95 0.10 -0.03
N TYR A 19 -25.46 1.27 0.37
CA TYR A 19 -24.79 2.54 0.21
C TYR A 19 -24.49 3.07 1.60
N ARG A 20 -23.21 3.29 1.89
CA ARG A 20 -22.75 3.77 3.20
C ARG A 20 -21.93 5.04 3.00
N GLU A 21 -22.09 5.97 3.91
CA GLU A 21 -21.28 7.20 3.93
C GLU A 21 -20.15 7.03 4.95
N ASP A 22 -18.94 7.41 4.54
CA ASP A 22 -17.82 7.54 5.47
C ASP A 22 -17.98 8.85 6.27
N PRO A 23 -18.19 8.79 7.59
CA PRO A 23 -18.43 9.98 8.40
C PRO A 23 -17.22 10.92 8.48
N LEU A 24 -16.02 10.47 8.14
CA LEU A 24 -14.83 11.32 8.15
C LEU A 24 -14.65 12.12 6.86
N THR A 25 -15.11 11.59 5.73
CA THR A 25 -14.88 12.18 4.41
C THR A 25 -16.16 12.60 3.69
N GLY A 26 -17.34 12.19 4.17
CA GLY A 26 -18.63 12.33 3.48
C GLY A 26 -18.72 11.49 2.20
N SER A 27 -17.74 10.62 1.93
CA SER A 27 -17.71 9.84 0.69
C SER A 27 -18.70 8.69 0.75
N GLN A 28 -19.44 8.48 -0.34
CA GLN A 28 -20.34 7.33 -0.46
C GLN A 28 -19.60 6.11 -1.01
N SER A 29 -19.79 4.98 -0.33
CA SER A 29 -19.31 3.67 -0.73
C SER A 29 -20.48 2.77 -1.08
N ARG A 30 -20.33 2.00 -2.17
CA ARG A 30 -21.30 0.96 -2.56
C ARG A 30 -20.73 -0.41 -2.26
N ILE A 31 -21.43 -1.15 -1.41
CA ILE A 31 -21.05 -2.51 -0.99
C ILE A 31 -21.97 -3.49 -1.68
N ASN A 32 -21.39 -4.47 -2.38
CA ASN A 32 -22.07 -5.65 -2.90
C ASN A 32 -21.14 -6.84 -2.70
N VAL A 33 -21.51 -7.76 -1.79
CA VAL A 33 -20.68 -8.90 -1.40
C VAL A 33 -20.57 -9.92 -2.54
N THR A 34 -21.64 -10.17 -3.29
CA THR A 34 -21.64 -11.18 -4.37
C THR A 34 -20.72 -10.76 -5.52
N ARG A 35 -20.48 -9.45 -5.71
CA ARG A 35 -19.50 -8.92 -6.66
C ARG A 35 -18.09 -9.47 -6.44
N ALA A 36 -17.71 -9.79 -5.21
CA ALA A 36 -16.38 -10.31 -4.90
C ALA A 36 -16.11 -11.71 -5.51
N GLY A 37 -17.18 -12.51 -5.73
CA GLY A 37 -17.11 -13.83 -6.34
C GLY A 37 -16.95 -13.83 -7.86
N ARG A 38 -16.99 -12.66 -8.53
CA ARG A 38 -16.78 -12.56 -9.97
C ARG A 38 -15.37 -13.01 -10.33
N ALA A 39 -15.26 -13.88 -11.34
CA ALA A 39 -13.98 -14.25 -11.93
C ALA A 39 -13.18 -12.99 -12.34
N ARG A 40 -11.98 -12.84 -11.78
CA ARG A 40 -11.08 -11.74 -12.08
C ARG A 40 -10.30 -12.11 -13.34
N GLN A 41 -10.33 -11.27 -14.36
CA GLN A 41 -9.59 -11.45 -15.61
C GLN A 41 -8.14 -10.93 -15.53
N ALA A 42 -7.70 -10.44 -14.37
CA ALA A 42 -6.32 -10.02 -14.17
C ALA A 42 -5.40 -11.24 -14.23
N GLN A 43 -4.23 -11.10 -14.87
CA GLN A 43 -3.19 -12.12 -14.86
C GLN A 43 -2.80 -12.36 -13.40
N GLY A 44 -3.26 -13.48 -12.83
CA GLY A 44 -2.83 -14.00 -11.55
C GLY A 44 -1.43 -14.60 -11.66
N GLY A 45 -0.49 -13.84 -12.20
CA GLY A 45 0.92 -14.17 -12.03
C GLY A 45 1.26 -13.87 -10.59
N GLU A 46 1.51 -14.91 -9.79
CA GLU A 46 2.27 -14.73 -8.57
C GLU A 46 3.58 -14.07 -8.98
N VAL A 47 3.71 -12.77 -8.72
CA VAL A 47 5.00 -12.12 -8.81
C VAL A 47 5.85 -12.84 -7.77
N GLU A 48 6.90 -13.53 -8.22
CA GLU A 48 7.87 -14.16 -7.33
C GLU A 48 8.56 -13.06 -6.52
N VAL A 49 7.96 -12.73 -5.37
CA VAL A 49 8.37 -11.62 -4.50
C VAL A 49 9.86 -11.76 -4.14
N LYS A 50 10.32 -13.00 -3.96
CA LYS A 50 11.73 -13.31 -3.70
C LYS A 50 12.64 -12.87 -4.84
N GLU A 51 12.27 -13.14 -6.09
CA GLU A 51 13.07 -12.73 -7.25
C GLU A 51 13.18 -11.21 -7.34
N VAL A 52 12.07 -10.51 -7.10
CA VAL A 52 12.04 -9.03 -7.09
C VAL A 52 12.93 -8.46 -5.98
N ILE A 53 12.87 -9.04 -4.77
CA ILE A 53 13.71 -8.62 -3.65
C ILE A 53 15.19 -8.81 -4.00
N GLU A 54 15.59 -10.00 -4.45
CA GLU A 54 16.99 -10.29 -4.75
C GLU A 54 17.52 -9.40 -5.89
N ARG A 55 16.73 -9.24 -6.95
CA ARG A 55 17.10 -8.39 -8.09
C ARG A 55 17.29 -6.92 -7.71
N THR A 56 16.52 -6.41 -6.74
CA THR A 56 16.53 -4.98 -6.36
C THR A 56 17.44 -4.65 -5.18
N ARG A 57 17.88 -5.66 -4.41
CA ARG A 57 18.65 -5.49 -3.18
C ARG A 57 19.91 -4.63 -3.33
N ALA A 58 20.71 -4.89 -4.36
CA ALA A 58 21.96 -4.14 -4.62
C ALA A 58 21.72 -2.64 -4.91
N GLY A 59 20.56 -2.31 -5.49
CA GLY A 59 20.15 -0.94 -5.79
C GLY A 59 19.37 -0.25 -4.68
N CYS A 60 18.90 -1.00 -3.66
CA CYS A 60 18.05 -0.45 -2.62
C CYS A 60 18.86 0.36 -1.60
N PHE A 61 18.48 1.63 -1.42
CA PHE A 61 19.15 2.54 -0.49
C PHE A 61 18.81 2.20 0.97
N PHE A 62 17.68 1.52 1.19
CA PHE A 62 17.13 1.27 2.51
C PHE A 62 17.52 -0.11 3.08
N CYS A 63 18.17 -0.97 2.29
CA CYS A 63 18.71 -2.21 2.81
C CYS A 63 19.74 -1.94 3.92
N PRO A 64 19.81 -2.75 5.00
CA PRO A 64 20.68 -2.51 6.15
C PRO A 64 22.15 -2.28 5.80
N GLU A 65 22.66 -2.99 4.79
CA GLU A 65 24.02 -2.86 4.27
C GLU A 65 24.31 -1.49 3.62
N ASN A 66 23.27 -0.81 3.13
CA ASN A 66 23.37 0.42 2.34
C ASN A 66 22.90 1.67 3.10
N ILE A 67 21.97 1.51 4.05
CA ILE A 67 21.21 2.62 4.66
C ILE A 67 22.11 3.68 5.28
N ALA A 68 23.21 3.28 5.95
CA ALA A 68 24.14 4.21 6.57
C ALA A 68 24.92 5.07 5.57
N GLN A 69 25.17 4.54 4.36
CA GLN A 69 26.02 5.16 3.33
C GLN A 69 25.21 5.89 2.26
N ARG A 70 23.99 5.43 1.96
CA ARG A 70 23.21 5.90 0.81
C ARG A 70 22.03 6.81 1.16
N THR A 71 21.63 6.91 2.43
CA THR A 71 20.58 7.84 2.86
C THR A 71 21.17 9.19 3.28
N PRO A 72 20.45 10.31 3.16
CA PRO A 72 20.94 11.60 3.63
C PRO A 72 21.02 11.66 5.16
N LYS A 73 21.54 12.79 5.67
CA LYS A 73 21.65 13.11 7.09
C LYS A 73 21.07 14.49 7.33
N PHE A 74 20.50 14.70 8.53
CA PHE A 74 20.17 16.04 8.99
C PHE A 74 21.44 16.90 9.11
N PRO A 75 21.34 18.20 8.84
CA PRO A 75 22.41 19.14 9.15
C PRO A 75 22.70 19.13 10.66
N PRO A 76 23.97 19.31 11.09
CA PRO A 76 24.32 19.34 12.51
C PRO A 76 23.58 20.40 13.34
N LYS A 77 23.11 21.48 12.67
CA LYS A 77 22.29 22.53 13.29
C LYS A 77 20.90 22.05 13.72
N LEU A 78 20.37 21.03 13.04
CA LEU A 78 19.07 20.43 13.35
C LEU A 78 19.24 19.21 14.26
N PHE A 79 20.19 18.32 13.90
CA PHE A 79 20.50 17.14 14.70
C PHE A 79 21.99 16.77 14.52
N PRO A 80 22.84 16.96 15.54
CA PRO A 80 24.29 16.76 15.43
C PRO A 80 24.71 15.38 14.93
N GLU A 81 24.01 14.33 15.34
CA GLU A 81 24.29 12.94 14.99
C GLU A 81 23.84 12.60 13.56
N GLY A 82 23.08 13.50 12.92
CA GLY A 82 22.65 13.42 11.52
C GLY A 82 21.53 12.42 11.24
N ARG A 83 21.31 11.41 12.08
CA ARG A 83 20.17 10.47 11.97
C ARG A 83 19.66 10.09 13.35
N ILE A 84 18.36 9.91 13.49
CA ILE A 84 17.74 9.52 14.75
C ILE A 84 17.56 8.00 14.72
N LYS A 85 18.09 7.31 15.73
CA LYS A 85 17.94 5.85 15.88
C LYS A 85 17.16 5.53 17.15
N ARG A 86 16.14 4.66 17.04
CA ARG A 86 15.40 4.12 18.18
C ARG A 86 15.13 2.63 17.96
N GLY A 87 15.83 1.79 18.72
CA GLY A 87 15.80 0.35 18.50
C GLY A 87 16.30 0.00 17.10
N GLU A 88 15.47 -0.71 16.34
CA GLU A 88 15.73 -1.10 14.95
C GLU A 88 15.34 -0.02 13.93
N CYS A 89 14.62 1.03 14.36
CA CYS A 89 14.19 2.11 13.49
C CYS A 89 15.30 3.16 13.30
N LEU A 90 15.46 3.62 12.06
CA LEU A 90 16.37 4.70 11.68
C LEU A 90 15.59 5.76 10.88
N LEU A 91 15.64 7.00 11.34
CA LEU A 91 15.01 8.15 10.70
C LEU A 91 16.08 9.09 10.14
N PHE A 92 15.89 9.51 8.90
CA PHE A 92 16.78 10.37 8.11
C PHE A 92 15.93 11.22 7.17
N PRO A 93 16.39 12.41 6.73
CA PRO A 93 15.57 13.27 5.87
C PRO A 93 15.25 12.61 4.53
N ASN A 94 14.15 12.98 3.89
CA ASN A 94 13.89 12.52 2.54
C ASN A 94 14.93 13.10 1.56
N LEU A 95 15.42 12.30 0.60
CA LEU A 95 16.37 12.75 -0.42
C LEU A 95 15.77 13.82 -1.35
N TYR A 96 14.45 13.76 -1.57
CA TYR A 96 13.67 14.70 -2.35
C TYR A 96 12.47 15.18 -1.50
N PRO A 97 12.71 16.09 -0.53
CA PRO A 97 11.70 16.46 0.45
C PRO A 97 10.52 17.21 -0.21
N PHE A 98 9.30 16.88 0.22
CA PHE A 98 8.08 17.57 -0.21
C PHE A 98 7.88 18.88 0.56
N ALA A 99 8.26 18.90 1.84
CA ALA A 99 8.14 20.04 2.74
C ALA A 99 9.34 20.12 3.70
N GLU A 100 9.44 21.22 4.44
CA GLU A 100 10.43 21.40 5.51
C GLU A 100 10.32 20.25 6.53
N TYR A 101 11.47 19.69 6.91
CA TYR A 101 11.58 18.55 7.83
C TYR A 101 10.93 17.22 7.38
N HIS A 102 10.65 17.03 6.08
CA HIS A 102 10.21 15.72 5.56
C HIS A 102 11.29 14.65 5.75
N ALA A 103 11.00 13.63 6.54
CA ALA A 103 11.89 12.54 6.94
C ALA A 103 11.12 11.23 7.14
#